data_AF-A0A1S3ZNF2-F1
#
_entry.id   AF-A0A1S3ZNF2-F1
#
_cell.length_a   1.000
_cell.length_b   1.000
_cell.length_c   1.000
_cell.angle_alpha   90.00
_cell.angle_beta   90.00
_cell.angle_gamma   90.00
#
_symmetry.space_group_name_H-M   'P 1'
#
loop_
_entity.id
_entity.type
_entity.pdbx_description
1 polymer ?
#
loop_
_entity_poly.entity_id
_entity_poly.type
_entity_poly.pdbx_seq_one_letter_code
_entity_poly.pdbx_strand_id
1 'polypeptide(L)'
;MAAQGREGGGGVAVLCGGAVNAVDSSTSSSNGVLDKESSKQDSPILFFLFFHKAIRLELDALHRSALAYATGQLADIQPLLKRYRFLRSVYKHHSHAEDEVIFPALDIRVKNVAQTYSLEHKGESDLFDHLFELLNSEKHNYESFPRELASCTGALQTSVCQHMSKEEEQVFPLLIEKFSNDEQASLVWQFLCSIPVNMMKKFLPWLSSSISPDELKNMQKCLSMIIPKEKLLQQVIFTWMEGGKCVTAVSGHDIDAELECSMDFNSVTVSCASGKVKCACESSSTGKRKFGLKGDTCDTDRGNPIDEVLHWHNAIKRELDEIAAEARRIELAGEFSNLAPFYAKLQFIAEVCIFHRYWSMKSLFH
;
A
#
# COMPACT_ATOMS: atom_id res chain seq x y z
N MET A 1 10.71 -17.04 -75.62
CA MET A 1 11.12 -18.46 -75.73
C MET A 1 12.02 -18.78 -74.55
N ALA A 2 11.73 -19.89 -73.86
CA ALA A 2 12.47 -20.53 -72.74
C ALA A 2 12.53 -19.75 -71.40
N ALA A 3 12.55 -20.35 -70.22
CA ALA A 3 12.05 -21.62 -69.68
C ALA A 3 12.27 -21.57 -68.15
N GLN A 4 11.31 -22.15 -67.41
CA GLN A 4 11.27 -22.62 -66.01
C GLN A 4 12.51 -22.55 -65.09
N GLY A 5 12.26 -22.14 -63.84
CA GLY A 5 13.00 -22.53 -62.62
C GLY A 5 12.01 -22.59 -61.44
N ARG A 6 11.71 -23.77 -60.87
CA ARG A 6 12.42 -24.53 -59.80
C ARG A 6 11.78 -24.28 -58.42
N GLU A 7 10.78 -25.10 -58.08
CA GLU A 7 10.36 -25.37 -56.69
C GLU A 7 11.23 -26.50 -56.12
N GLY A 8 11.72 -26.32 -54.89
CA GLY A 8 12.43 -27.33 -54.11
C GLY A 8 11.65 -27.64 -52.84
N GLY A 9 11.39 -28.93 -52.60
CA GLY A 9 10.73 -29.43 -51.39
C GLY A 9 11.66 -30.15 -50.42
N GLY A 10 11.08 -30.59 -49.29
CA GLY A 10 11.63 -31.53 -48.32
C GLY A 10 11.70 -30.95 -46.90
N GLY A 11 11.21 -31.57 -45.83
CA GLY A 11 10.58 -32.87 -45.63
C GLY A 11 10.15 -32.96 -44.15
N VAL A 12 9.01 -33.59 -43.89
CA VAL A 12 8.47 -33.82 -42.54
C VAL A 12 8.86 -35.24 -42.10
N ALA A 13 9.56 -35.37 -40.98
CA ALA A 13 9.86 -36.66 -40.36
C ALA A 13 8.85 -36.92 -39.22
N VAL A 14 8.03 -37.95 -39.41
CA VAL A 14 7.19 -38.60 -38.40
C VAL A 14 7.91 -39.86 -37.95
N LEU A 15 8.04 -40.07 -36.64
CA LEU A 15 8.43 -41.36 -36.06
C LEU A 15 7.39 -41.77 -35.03
N CYS A 16 6.74 -42.91 -35.30
CA CYS A 16 5.86 -43.65 -34.40
C CYS A 16 6.59 -44.88 -33.84
N GLY A 17 6.21 -45.30 -32.63
CA GLY A 17 6.38 -46.66 -32.10
C GLY A 17 7.29 -46.72 -30.85
N GLY A 18 6.91 -47.36 -29.74
CA GLY A 18 5.75 -48.20 -29.47
C GLY A 18 5.81 -48.84 -28.07
N ALA A 19 4.84 -49.73 -27.84
CA ALA A 19 4.76 -50.79 -26.82
C ALA A 19 4.71 -50.38 -25.33
N VAL A 20 3.49 -50.48 -24.79
CA VAL A 20 3.20 -50.54 -23.35
C VAL A 20 3.43 -51.97 -22.83
N ASN A 21 4.24 -52.10 -21.78
CA ASN A 21 4.30 -53.30 -20.94
C ASN A 21 3.69 -52.97 -19.58
N ALA A 22 2.74 -53.80 -19.15
CA ALA A 22 2.23 -53.84 -17.79
C ALA A 22 2.95 -54.94 -16.99
N VAL A 23 3.16 -54.70 -15.68
CA VAL A 23 2.95 -55.61 -14.53
C VAL A 23 3.85 -55.21 -13.33
N ASP A 24 3.15 -54.74 -12.29
CA ASP A 24 3.22 -54.96 -10.85
C ASP A 24 4.44 -54.72 -9.92
N SER A 25 4.08 -54.03 -8.82
CA SER A 25 4.43 -54.21 -7.41
C SER A 25 5.80 -53.74 -6.89
N SER A 26 5.79 -52.67 -6.08
CA SER A 26 6.07 -52.78 -4.63
C SER A 26 5.99 -51.43 -3.92
N THR A 27 5.29 -51.46 -2.78
CA THR A 27 5.17 -50.45 -1.75
C THR A 27 6.54 -50.04 -1.21
N SER A 28 6.85 -48.74 -1.21
CA SER A 28 7.78 -48.16 -0.26
C SER A 28 7.30 -46.79 0.21
N SER A 29 7.02 -46.72 1.51
CA SER A 29 6.54 -45.56 2.23
C SER A 29 7.54 -44.41 2.16
N SER A 30 7.09 -43.23 1.72
CA SER A 30 7.77 -41.95 2.00
C SER A 30 6.76 -40.95 2.53
N ASN A 31 6.41 -41.10 3.81
CA ASN A 31 5.84 -40.00 4.60
C ASN A 31 6.94 -38.94 4.76
N GLY A 32 6.94 -37.94 3.88
CA GLY A 32 7.88 -36.82 3.98
C GLY A 32 7.65 -35.65 3.02
N VAL A 33 6.64 -35.70 2.14
CA VAL A 33 6.43 -34.67 1.11
C VAL A 33 5.25 -33.72 1.44
N LEU A 34 4.38 -34.06 2.38
CA LEU A 34 3.15 -33.29 2.65
C LEU A 34 3.34 -32.05 3.54
N ASP A 35 4.47 -31.88 4.22
CA ASP A 35 4.68 -30.73 5.14
C ASP A 35 5.28 -29.48 4.47
N LYS A 36 5.78 -29.60 3.22
CA LYS A 36 6.40 -28.46 2.51
C LYS A 36 5.41 -27.59 1.74
N GLU A 37 4.21 -28.09 1.43
CA GLU A 37 3.18 -27.29 0.74
C GLU A 37 2.26 -26.56 1.72
N SER A 38 1.93 -27.15 2.88
CA SER A 38 1.12 -26.46 3.90
C SER A 38 1.87 -25.30 4.57
N SER A 39 3.19 -25.41 4.72
CA SER A 39 4.03 -24.37 5.34
C SER A 39 4.18 -23.10 4.49
N LYS A 40 3.97 -23.16 3.16
CA LYS A 40 4.03 -21.97 2.30
C LYS A 40 2.77 -21.11 2.43
N GLN A 41 1.59 -21.71 2.63
CA GLN A 41 0.33 -20.96 2.76
C GLN A 41 0.23 -20.10 4.03
N ASP A 42 1.10 -20.32 5.01
CA ASP A 42 1.11 -19.60 6.30
C ASP A 42 2.22 -18.53 6.39
N SER A 43 2.91 -18.23 5.29
CA SER A 43 3.94 -17.18 5.27
C SER A 43 3.31 -15.78 5.38
N PRO A 44 3.75 -14.93 6.34
CA PRO A 44 3.20 -13.58 6.50
C PRO A 44 3.32 -12.70 5.25
N ILE A 45 4.35 -12.89 4.43
CA ILE A 45 4.53 -12.09 3.21
C ILE A 45 3.40 -12.29 2.19
N LEU A 46 2.71 -13.43 2.23
CA LEU A 46 1.58 -13.71 1.35
C LEU A 46 0.36 -12.82 1.63
N PHE A 47 0.36 -12.02 2.70
CA PHE A 47 -0.62 -10.96 2.89
C PHE A 47 -0.74 -10.05 1.66
N PHE A 48 0.37 -9.75 0.98
CA PHE A 48 0.38 -8.89 -0.19
C PHE A 48 -0.45 -9.45 -1.36
N LEU A 49 -0.67 -10.76 -1.44
CA LEU A 49 -1.56 -11.35 -2.47
C LEU A 49 -3.00 -10.84 -2.35
N PHE A 50 -3.51 -10.65 -1.14
CA PHE A 50 -4.84 -10.05 -0.94
C PHE A 50 -4.87 -8.60 -1.39
N PHE A 51 -3.79 -7.86 -1.10
CA PHE A 51 -3.64 -6.46 -1.52
C PHE A 51 -3.59 -6.37 -3.06
N HIS A 52 -2.71 -7.13 -3.70
CA HIS A 52 -2.57 -7.15 -5.15
C HIS A 52 -3.88 -7.54 -5.83
N LYS A 53 -4.59 -8.55 -5.30
CA LYS A 53 -5.92 -8.93 -5.80
C LYS A 53 -6.90 -7.75 -5.76
N ALA A 54 -6.97 -7.02 -4.65
CA ALA A 54 -7.85 -5.87 -4.52
C ALA A 54 -7.48 -4.73 -5.49
N ILE A 55 -6.20 -4.43 -5.67
CA ILE A 55 -5.74 -3.43 -6.66
C ILE A 55 -6.11 -3.86 -8.07
N ARG A 56 -5.86 -5.12 -8.45
CA ARG A 56 -6.20 -5.64 -9.79
C ARG A 56 -7.70 -5.56 -10.08
N LEU A 57 -8.54 -5.88 -9.10
CA LEU A 57 -10.00 -5.75 -9.23
C LEU A 57 -10.44 -4.29 -9.40
N GLU A 58 -9.82 -3.36 -8.67
CA GLU A 58 -10.14 -1.94 -8.78
C GLU A 58 -9.64 -1.34 -10.11
N LEU A 59 -8.47 -1.76 -10.62
CA LEU A 59 -7.98 -1.42 -11.96
C LEU A 59 -8.92 -1.91 -13.05
N ASP A 60 -9.38 -3.16 -12.96
CA ASP A 60 -10.33 -3.75 -13.90
C ASP A 60 -11.65 -2.95 -13.92
N ALA A 61 -12.20 -2.65 -12.75
CA ALA A 61 -13.43 -1.89 -12.65
C ALA A 61 -13.26 -0.43 -13.12
N LEU A 62 -12.11 0.19 -12.87
CA LEU A 62 -11.77 1.51 -13.41
C LEU A 62 -11.71 1.49 -14.94
N HIS A 63 -11.01 0.51 -15.53
CA HIS A 63 -10.89 0.39 -16.97
C HIS A 63 -12.23 0.07 -17.65
N ARG A 64 -13.04 -0.84 -17.07
CA ARG A 64 -14.40 -1.10 -17.56
C ARG A 64 -15.29 0.14 -17.52
N SER A 65 -15.17 0.96 -16.47
CA SER A 65 -15.89 2.23 -16.38
C SER A 65 -15.46 3.21 -17.47
N ALA A 66 -14.16 3.27 -17.77
CA ALA A 66 -13.63 4.11 -18.85
C ALA A 66 -14.09 3.64 -20.24
N LEU A 67 -14.14 2.33 -20.48
CA LEU A 67 -14.69 1.76 -21.72
C LEU A 67 -16.19 2.02 -21.88
N ALA A 68 -16.96 1.87 -20.80
CA ALA A 68 -18.38 2.18 -20.79
C ALA A 68 -18.62 3.68 -21.10
N TYR A 69 -17.80 4.56 -20.54
CA TYR A 69 -17.84 5.99 -20.87
C TYR A 69 -17.47 6.25 -22.34
N ALA A 70 -16.40 5.62 -22.83
CA ALA A 70 -15.94 5.76 -24.22
C ALA A 70 -16.93 5.25 -25.28
N THR A 71 -17.75 4.26 -24.92
CA THR A 71 -18.77 3.67 -25.80
C THR A 71 -20.15 4.31 -25.63
N GLY A 72 -20.27 5.33 -24.78
CA GLY A 72 -21.54 6.03 -24.51
C GLY A 72 -22.52 5.25 -23.63
N GLN A 73 -22.10 4.13 -23.02
CA GLN A 73 -22.91 3.36 -22.07
C GLN A 73 -22.99 4.04 -20.69
N LEU A 74 -21.97 4.80 -20.32
CA LEU A 74 -21.93 5.60 -19.09
C LEU A 74 -21.90 7.09 -19.44
N ALA A 75 -22.86 7.85 -18.94
CA ALA A 75 -22.95 9.28 -19.20
C ALA A 75 -22.15 10.14 -18.18
N ASP A 76 -22.10 9.70 -16.91
CA ASP A 76 -21.42 10.43 -15.84
C ASP A 76 -20.03 9.86 -15.55
N ILE A 77 -19.01 10.73 -15.58
CA ILE A 77 -17.62 10.40 -15.30
C ILE A 77 -17.28 10.48 -13.80
N GLN A 78 -18.12 11.08 -12.96
CA GLN A 78 -17.84 11.27 -11.54
C GLN A 78 -17.56 9.97 -10.76
N PRO A 79 -18.29 8.85 -10.99
CA PRO A 79 -17.98 7.57 -10.35
C PRO A 79 -16.57 7.06 -10.71
N LEU A 80 -16.17 7.20 -11.98
CA LEU A 80 -14.83 6.85 -12.45
C LEU A 80 -13.77 7.71 -11.76
N LEU A 81 -14.00 9.02 -11.67
CA LEU A 81 -13.09 9.96 -11.01
C LEU A 81 -12.90 9.63 -9.52
N LYS A 82 -13.97 9.24 -8.82
CA LYS A 82 -13.91 8.80 -7.41
C LYS A 82 -13.06 7.53 -7.27
N ARG A 83 -13.31 6.52 -8.10
CA ARG A 83 -12.53 5.27 -8.16
C ARG A 83 -11.05 5.54 -8.41
N TYR A 84 -10.75 6.34 -9.43
CA TYR A 84 -9.39 6.75 -9.76
C TYR A 84 -8.67 7.42 -8.58
N ARG A 85 -9.30 8.40 -7.92
CA ARG A 85 -8.68 9.13 -6.79
C ARG A 85 -8.35 8.18 -5.64
N PHE A 86 -9.27 7.27 -5.33
CA PHE A 86 -9.06 6.28 -4.30
C PHE A 86 -7.92 5.33 -4.67
N LEU A 87 -7.98 4.73 -5.87
CA LEU A 87 -6.97 3.80 -6.36
C LEU A 87 -5.58 4.43 -6.42
N ARG A 88 -5.45 5.66 -6.93
CA ARG A 88 -4.17 6.39 -6.96
C ARG A 88 -3.61 6.59 -5.56
N SER A 89 -4.46 6.90 -4.58
CA SER A 89 -4.02 7.03 -3.19
C SER A 89 -3.51 5.71 -2.63
N VAL A 90 -4.26 4.62 -2.85
CA VAL A 90 -3.90 3.24 -2.43
C VAL A 90 -2.59 2.81 -3.05
N TYR A 91 -2.51 2.86 -4.37
CA TYR A 91 -1.34 2.41 -5.11
C TYR A 91 -0.08 3.22 -4.76
N LYS A 92 -0.19 4.55 -4.64
CA LYS A 92 0.93 5.41 -4.22
C LYS A 92 1.49 5.01 -2.85
N HIS A 93 0.65 4.59 -1.92
CA HIS A 93 1.12 4.17 -0.59
C HIS A 93 1.73 2.78 -0.63
N HIS A 94 1.19 1.89 -1.46
CA HIS A 94 1.73 0.55 -1.69
C HIS A 94 3.15 0.62 -2.29
N SER A 95 3.32 1.28 -3.43
CA SER A 95 4.63 1.36 -4.10
C SER A 95 5.67 2.10 -3.25
N HIS A 96 5.27 3.18 -2.56
CA HIS A 96 6.16 3.88 -1.64
C HIS A 96 6.57 3.01 -0.46
N ALA A 97 5.65 2.24 0.12
CA ALA A 97 5.98 1.37 1.24
C ALA A 97 6.88 0.20 0.81
N GLU A 98 6.76 -0.29 -0.42
CA GLU A 98 7.70 -1.26 -0.98
C GLU A 98 9.09 -0.67 -1.16
N ASP A 99 9.19 0.51 -1.75
CA ASP A 99 10.46 1.21 -1.99
C ASP A 99 11.18 1.57 -0.68
N GLU A 100 10.45 1.86 0.40
CA GLU A 100 11.04 2.28 1.67
C GLU A 100 11.21 1.15 2.70
N VAL A 101 10.45 0.06 2.59
CA VAL A 101 10.44 -1.02 3.59
C VAL A 101 10.85 -2.36 2.98
N ILE A 102 10.15 -2.81 1.93
CA ILE A 102 10.28 -4.18 1.42
C ILE A 102 11.57 -4.35 0.62
N PHE A 103 11.80 -3.50 -0.39
CA PHE A 103 12.95 -3.62 -1.26
C PHE A 103 14.28 -3.30 -0.57
N PRO A 104 14.39 -2.30 0.32
CA PRO A 104 15.62 -2.08 1.09
C PRO A 104 15.97 -3.28 1.96
N ALA A 105 14.97 -3.88 2.62
CA ALA A 105 15.19 -5.09 3.42
C ALA A 105 15.70 -6.24 2.55
N LEU A 106 15.08 -6.45 1.38
CA LEU A 106 15.49 -7.49 0.44
C LEU A 106 16.89 -7.25 -0.14
N ASP A 107 17.25 -6.01 -0.49
CA ASP A 107 18.53 -5.68 -1.13
C ASP A 107 19.76 -5.85 -0.21
N ILE A 108 19.53 -5.89 1.11
CA ILE A 108 20.54 -6.30 2.10
C ILE A 108 20.94 -7.77 1.87
N ARG A 109 19.99 -8.64 1.50
CA ARG A 109 20.18 -10.09 1.37
C ARG A 109 20.34 -10.56 -0.08
N VAL A 110 19.74 -9.87 -1.04
CA VAL A 110 19.73 -10.22 -2.47
C VAL A 110 20.03 -8.97 -3.29
N LYS A 111 21.23 -8.89 -3.87
CA LYS A 111 21.68 -7.70 -4.59
C LYS A 111 20.97 -7.51 -5.93
N ASN A 112 20.76 -6.24 -6.29
CA ASN A 112 20.30 -5.79 -7.61
C ASN A 112 18.84 -6.14 -7.93
N VAL A 113 17.99 -6.32 -6.91
CA VAL A 113 16.56 -6.56 -7.11
C VAL A 113 15.80 -5.23 -7.05
N ALA A 114 16.05 -4.42 -6.02
CA ALA A 114 15.25 -3.22 -5.69
C ALA A 114 15.14 -2.19 -6.84
N GLN A 115 16.27 -1.84 -7.46
CA GLN A 115 16.33 -0.72 -8.40
C GLN A 115 15.40 -0.88 -9.62
N THR A 116 15.19 -2.11 -10.08
CA THR A 116 14.32 -2.38 -11.23
C THR A 116 12.86 -2.11 -10.89
N TYR A 117 12.38 -2.57 -9.73
CA TYR A 117 11.00 -2.36 -9.30
C TYR A 117 10.70 -0.88 -8.99
N SER A 118 11.62 -0.17 -8.35
CA SER A 118 11.46 1.28 -8.12
C SER A 118 11.39 2.09 -9.42
N LEU A 119 12.03 1.62 -10.50
CA LEU A 119 11.89 2.25 -11.83
C LEU A 119 10.53 1.95 -12.46
N GLU A 120 10.00 0.74 -12.29
CA GLU A 120 8.64 0.39 -12.71
C GLU A 120 7.60 1.26 -11.97
N HIS A 121 7.72 1.38 -10.65
CA HIS A 121 6.88 2.27 -9.82
C HIS A 121 6.85 3.71 -10.33
N LYS A 122 8.01 4.24 -10.77
CA LYS A 122 8.08 5.57 -11.35
C LYS A 122 7.29 5.66 -12.66
N GLY A 123 7.45 4.70 -13.56
CA GLY A 123 6.69 4.66 -14.81
C GLY A 123 5.18 4.53 -14.57
N GLU A 124 4.78 3.77 -13.55
CA GLU A 124 3.38 3.61 -13.16
C GLU A 124 2.82 4.88 -12.51
N SER A 125 3.61 5.58 -11.70
CA SER A 125 3.27 6.90 -11.18
C SER A 125 3.05 7.91 -12.31
N ASP A 126 3.91 7.90 -13.34
CA ASP A 126 3.76 8.78 -14.51
C ASP A 126 2.45 8.49 -15.26
N LEU A 127 2.02 7.21 -15.36
CA LEU A 127 0.72 6.84 -15.92
C LEU A 127 -0.46 7.34 -15.06
N PHE A 128 -0.37 7.23 -13.72
CA PHE A 128 -1.36 7.79 -12.81
C PHE A 128 -1.47 9.32 -12.92
N ASP A 129 -0.34 10.00 -13.13
CA ASP A 129 -0.27 11.45 -13.31
C ASP A 129 -0.83 11.87 -14.67
N HIS A 130 -0.55 11.11 -15.74
CA HIS A 130 -1.18 11.34 -17.04
C HIS A 130 -2.70 11.19 -16.98
N LEU A 131 -3.19 10.15 -16.29
CA LEU A 131 -4.63 9.97 -16.06
C LEU A 131 -5.24 11.11 -15.23
N PHE A 132 -4.48 11.68 -14.29
CA PHE A 132 -4.91 12.86 -13.54
C PHE A 132 -5.14 14.05 -14.46
N GLU A 133 -4.16 14.35 -15.31
CA GLU A 133 -4.20 15.45 -16.26
C GLU A 133 -5.38 15.29 -17.21
N LEU A 134 -5.57 14.08 -17.76
CA LEU A 134 -6.71 13.75 -18.61
C LEU A 134 -8.04 14.04 -17.89
N LEU A 135 -8.21 13.60 -16.65
CA LEU A 135 -9.46 13.74 -15.90
C LEU A 135 -9.77 15.16 -15.41
N ASN A 136 -8.77 16.05 -15.33
CA ASN A 136 -8.94 17.42 -14.83
C ASN A 136 -8.74 18.50 -15.92
N SER A 137 -8.49 18.11 -17.17
CA SER A 137 -8.31 19.06 -18.27
C SER A 137 -9.61 19.78 -18.61
N GLU A 138 -9.66 21.11 -18.44
CA GLU A 138 -10.79 21.93 -18.87
C GLU A 138 -11.00 21.94 -20.39
N LYS A 139 -10.00 21.49 -21.16
CA LYS A 139 -9.97 21.46 -22.63
C LYS A 139 -10.10 20.02 -23.14
N HIS A 140 -11.11 19.30 -22.71
CA HIS A 140 -11.42 18.02 -23.33
C HIS A 140 -11.81 18.25 -24.79
N ASN A 141 -11.04 17.71 -25.73
CA ASN A 141 -11.58 17.46 -27.05
C ASN A 141 -12.63 16.35 -26.88
N TYR A 142 -13.92 16.73 -26.91
CA TYR A 142 -15.05 15.83 -26.64
C TYR A 142 -15.02 14.55 -27.49
N GLU A 143 -14.38 14.56 -28.65
CA GLU A 143 -14.29 13.37 -29.53
C GLU A 143 -13.10 12.44 -29.23
N SER A 144 -11.98 12.95 -28.69
CA SER A 144 -10.78 12.13 -28.44
C SER A 144 -10.64 11.73 -26.97
N PHE A 145 -11.13 12.57 -26.05
CA PHE A 145 -11.03 12.37 -24.61
C PHE A 145 -11.52 10.98 -24.15
N PRO A 146 -12.72 10.48 -24.54
CA PRO A 146 -13.18 9.19 -24.05
C PRO A 146 -12.29 8.02 -24.51
N ARG A 147 -11.74 8.09 -25.74
CA ARG A 147 -10.81 7.08 -26.27
C ARG A 147 -9.45 7.13 -25.58
N GLU A 148 -8.93 8.33 -25.35
CA GLU A 148 -7.68 8.54 -24.62
C GLU A 148 -7.80 8.05 -23.16
N LEU A 149 -8.92 8.32 -22.50
CA LEU A 149 -9.21 7.83 -21.16
C LEU A 149 -9.24 6.30 -21.09
N ALA A 150 -9.93 5.65 -22.03
CA ALA A 150 -9.97 4.19 -22.12
C ALA A 150 -8.57 3.60 -22.39
N SER A 151 -7.80 4.21 -23.30
CA SER A 151 -6.43 3.79 -23.61
C SER A 151 -5.50 3.93 -22.39
N CYS A 152 -5.57 5.06 -21.68
CA CYS A 152 -4.72 5.35 -20.53
C CYS A 152 -5.04 4.41 -19.35
N THR A 153 -6.31 4.19 -19.03
CA THR A 153 -6.72 3.22 -17.99
C THR A 153 -6.33 1.78 -18.35
N GLY A 154 -6.39 1.39 -19.63
CA GLY A 154 -5.95 0.08 -20.08
C GLY A 154 -4.43 -0.11 -20.00
N ALA A 155 -3.65 0.93 -20.34
CA ALA A 155 -2.20 0.93 -20.17
C ALA A 155 -1.81 0.80 -18.69
N LEU A 156 -2.49 1.58 -17.83
CA LEU A 156 -2.29 1.53 -16.37
C LEU A 156 -2.60 0.14 -15.80
N GLN A 157 -3.76 -0.44 -16.16
CA GLN A 157 -4.14 -1.79 -15.75
C GLN A 157 -3.08 -2.81 -16.18
N THR A 158 -2.64 -2.74 -17.43
CA THR A 158 -1.66 -3.69 -17.98
C THR A 158 -0.33 -3.59 -17.23
N SER A 159 0.19 -2.37 -17.05
CA SER A 159 1.47 -2.14 -16.35
C SER A 159 1.43 -2.68 -14.93
N VAL A 160 0.48 -2.22 -14.12
CA VAL A 160 0.41 -2.56 -12.69
C VAL A 160 0.13 -4.04 -12.48
N CYS A 161 -0.73 -4.66 -13.29
CA CYS A 161 -0.96 -6.10 -13.21
C CYS A 161 0.31 -6.90 -13.52
N GLN A 162 1.07 -6.51 -14.55
CA GLN A 162 2.32 -7.16 -14.92
C GLN A 162 3.39 -6.98 -13.84
N HIS A 163 3.52 -5.77 -13.30
CA HIS A 163 4.42 -5.47 -12.19
C HIS A 163 4.16 -6.39 -11.00
N MET A 164 2.91 -6.43 -10.51
CA MET A 164 2.53 -7.28 -9.38
C MET A 164 2.76 -8.78 -9.67
N SER A 165 2.54 -9.22 -10.90
CA SER A 165 2.84 -10.62 -11.27
C SER A 165 4.34 -10.91 -11.20
N LYS A 166 5.21 -9.97 -11.60
CA LYS A 166 6.67 -10.13 -11.43
C LYS A 166 7.06 -10.18 -9.96
N GLU A 167 6.46 -9.36 -9.10
CA GLU A 167 6.73 -9.40 -7.66
C GLU A 167 6.32 -10.73 -7.04
N GLU A 168 5.12 -11.21 -7.38
CA GLU A 168 4.60 -12.50 -6.91
C GLU A 168 5.48 -13.68 -7.36
N GLU A 169 6.02 -13.62 -8.59
CA GLU A 169 6.86 -14.68 -9.16
C GLU A 169 8.32 -14.60 -8.72
N GLN A 170 8.85 -13.42 -8.44
CA GLN A 170 10.30 -13.19 -8.27
C GLN A 170 10.65 -12.68 -6.87
N VAL A 171 9.89 -11.71 -6.34
CA VAL A 171 10.18 -11.05 -5.06
C VAL A 171 9.67 -11.89 -3.89
N PHE A 172 8.43 -12.36 -3.94
CA PHE A 172 7.82 -13.08 -2.82
C PHE A 172 8.55 -14.40 -2.51
N PRO A 173 8.97 -15.22 -3.50
CA PRO A 173 9.77 -16.41 -3.21
C PRO A 173 11.09 -16.08 -2.52
N LEU A 174 11.75 -14.98 -2.89
CA LEU A 174 12.98 -14.54 -2.24
C LEU A 174 12.73 -14.10 -0.80
N LEU A 175 11.62 -13.40 -0.54
CA LEU A 175 11.25 -13.01 0.83
C LEU A 175 10.94 -14.25 1.69
N ILE A 176 10.24 -15.24 1.14
CA ILE A 176 9.97 -16.52 1.81
C ILE A 176 11.27 -17.29 2.09
N GLU A 177 12.19 -17.31 1.14
CA GLU A 177 13.46 -18.06 1.28
C GLU A 177 14.44 -17.38 2.23
N LYS A 178 14.54 -16.05 2.17
CA LYS A 178 15.61 -15.30 2.85
C LYS A 178 15.22 -14.78 4.23
N PHE A 179 13.94 -14.72 4.58
CA PHE A 179 13.47 -14.16 5.85
C PHE A 179 12.68 -15.19 6.65
N SER A 180 12.86 -15.20 7.97
CA SER A 180 12.02 -15.98 8.87
C SER A 180 10.59 -15.42 8.92
N ASN A 181 9.62 -16.22 9.39
CA ASN A 181 8.24 -15.75 9.53
C ASN A 181 8.13 -14.52 10.43
N ASP A 182 8.90 -14.41 11.52
CA ASP A 182 8.88 -13.24 12.40
C ASP A 182 9.41 -11.98 11.68
N GLU A 183 10.46 -12.12 10.87
CA GLU A 183 10.98 -11.02 10.05
C GLU A 183 9.99 -10.61 8.96
N GLN A 184 9.35 -11.58 8.29
CA GLN A 184 8.31 -11.30 7.30
C GLN A 184 7.12 -10.59 7.95
N ALA A 185 6.65 -11.06 9.11
CA ALA A 185 5.59 -10.42 9.88
C ALA A 185 5.95 -8.98 10.24
N SER A 186 7.19 -8.75 10.70
CA SER A 186 7.69 -7.40 10.97
C SER A 186 7.71 -6.51 9.73
N LEU A 187 8.15 -7.02 8.57
CA LEU A 187 8.15 -6.26 7.31
C LEU A 187 6.73 -5.87 6.88
N VAL A 188 5.80 -6.82 6.90
CA VAL A 188 4.40 -6.52 6.55
C VAL A 188 3.77 -5.56 7.57
N TRP A 189 4.11 -5.69 8.85
CA TRP A 189 3.64 -4.75 9.88
C TRP A 189 4.19 -3.33 9.67
N GLN A 190 5.47 -3.20 9.32
CA GLN A 190 6.09 -1.91 8.99
C GLN A 190 5.46 -1.29 7.74
N PHE A 191 5.22 -2.11 6.71
CA PHE A 191 4.47 -1.70 5.52
C PHE A 191 3.08 -1.17 5.91
N LEU A 192 2.30 -1.91 6.70
CA LEU A 192 0.97 -1.47 7.14
C LEU A 192 1.03 -0.19 7.98
N CYS A 193 2.05 -0.05 8.83
CA CYS A 193 2.28 1.14 9.63
C CYS A 193 2.63 2.37 8.80
N SER A 194 3.21 2.20 7.60
CA SER A 194 3.53 3.31 6.70
C SER A 194 2.28 4.01 6.15
N ILE A 195 1.16 3.27 6.06
CA ILE A 195 -0.12 3.79 5.57
C ILE A 195 -0.78 4.68 6.65
N PRO A 196 -1.22 5.90 6.32
CA PRO A 196 -1.90 6.77 7.27
C PRO A 196 -3.16 6.15 7.87
N VAL A 197 -3.37 6.34 9.17
CA VAL A 197 -4.48 5.71 9.93
C VAL A 197 -5.86 6.12 9.39
N ASN A 198 -6.03 7.37 8.99
CA ASN A 198 -7.26 7.88 8.36
C ASN A 198 -7.58 7.17 7.02
N MET A 199 -6.55 6.70 6.32
CA MET A 199 -6.69 5.90 5.12
C MET A 199 -6.91 4.42 5.45
N MET A 200 -6.26 3.89 6.49
CA MET A 200 -6.45 2.50 6.96
C MET A 200 -7.92 2.18 7.26
N LYS A 201 -8.66 3.13 7.87
CA LYS A 201 -10.10 3.02 8.13
C LYS A 201 -10.96 2.84 6.87
N LYS A 202 -10.47 3.27 5.70
CA LYS A 202 -11.14 3.09 4.40
C LYS A 202 -10.58 1.89 3.64
N PHE A 203 -9.27 1.70 3.72
CA PHE A 203 -8.52 0.67 3.05
C PHE A 203 -8.90 -0.74 3.53
N LEU A 204 -8.99 -0.99 4.84
CA LEU A 204 -9.31 -2.32 5.35
C LEU A 204 -10.71 -2.82 4.95
N PRO A 205 -11.79 -2.02 5.09
CA PRO A 205 -13.09 -2.43 4.56
C PRO A 205 -13.05 -2.71 3.05
N TRP A 206 -12.37 -1.85 2.27
CA TRP A 206 -12.24 -2.03 0.83
C TRP A 206 -11.49 -3.34 0.48
N LEU A 207 -10.38 -3.62 1.14
CA LEU A 207 -9.61 -4.85 0.98
C LEU A 207 -10.46 -6.08 1.30
N SER A 208 -11.16 -6.06 2.44
CA SER A 208 -12.07 -7.12 2.87
C SER A 208 -13.23 -7.34 1.89
N SER A 209 -13.76 -6.28 1.27
CA SER A 209 -14.83 -6.40 0.26
C SER A 209 -14.36 -6.98 -1.08
N SER A 210 -13.04 -6.99 -1.33
CA SER A 210 -12.45 -7.42 -2.60
C SER A 210 -12.10 -8.92 -2.63
N ILE A 211 -12.36 -9.64 -1.56
CA ILE A 211 -12.00 -11.06 -1.40
C ILE A 211 -13.20 -11.88 -0.92
N SER A 212 -13.15 -13.18 -1.15
CA SER A 212 -14.20 -14.10 -0.73
C SER A 212 -14.23 -14.29 0.80
N PRO A 213 -15.33 -14.77 1.40
CA PRO A 213 -15.40 -15.02 2.85
C PRO A 213 -14.33 -15.99 3.37
N ASP A 214 -13.92 -16.98 2.57
CA ASP A 214 -12.87 -17.92 2.97
C ASP A 214 -11.47 -17.29 2.84
N GLU A 215 -11.25 -16.47 1.83
CA GLU A 215 -10.03 -15.66 1.73
C GLU A 215 -9.94 -14.64 2.87
N LEU A 216 -11.06 -14.06 3.31
CA LEU A 216 -11.11 -13.16 4.45
C LEU A 216 -10.67 -13.84 5.75
N LYS A 217 -11.12 -15.08 6.00
CA LYS A 217 -10.66 -15.87 7.16
C LYS A 217 -9.15 -16.13 7.08
N ASN A 218 -8.65 -16.48 5.89
CA ASN A 218 -7.22 -16.69 5.67
C ASN A 218 -6.41 -15.40 5.90
N MET A 219 -6.91 -14.27 5.40
CA MET A 219 -6.30 -12.95 5.62
C MET A 219 -6.31 -12.57 7.10
N GLN A 220 -7.40 -12.84 7.83
CA GLN A 220 -7.47 -12.61 9.28
C GLN A 220 -6.48 -13.48 10.04
N LYS A 221 -6.33 -14.77 9.67
CA LYS A 221 -5.31 -15.66 10.22
C LYS A 221 -3.90 -15.10 9.95
N CYS A 222 -3.63 -14.66 8.73
CA CYS A 222 -2.37 -14.02 8.35
C CYS A 222 -2.08 -12.78 9.20
N LEU A 223 -3.04 -11.86 9.29
CA LEU A 223 -2.94 -10.64 10.09
C LEU A 223 -2.75 -10.93 11.59
N SER A 224 -3.29 -12.02 12.12
CA SER A 224 -3.05 -12.40 13.53
C SER A 224 -1.59 -12.75 13.84
N MET A 225 -0.82 -13.13 12.81
CA MET A 225 0.63 -13.38 12.89
C MET A 225 1.44 -12.09 12.68
N ILE A 226 0.92 -11.14 11.90
CA ILE A 226 1.58 -9.88 11.54
C ILE A 226 1.42 -8.82 12.62
N ILE A 227 0.19 -8.65 13.12
CA ILE A 227 -0.16 -7.58 14.04
C ILE A 227 0.38 -7.92 15.44
N PRO A 228 1.04 -6.95 16.12
CA PRO A 228 1.45 -7.09 17.50
C PRO A 228 0.34 -7.64 18.43
N LYS A 229 0.72 -8.39 19.48
CA LYS A 229 -0.21 -9.19 20.32
C LYS A 229 -1.10 -8.34 21.26
N GLU A 230 -1.11 -7.03 21.09
CA GLU A 230 -1.94 -6.08 21.80
C GLU A 230 -3.41 -6.25 21.41
N LYS A 231 -4.23 -6.74 22.34
CA LYS A 231 -5.65 -7.06 22.12
C LYS A 231 -6.44 -5.91 21.52
N LEU A 232 -6.26 -4.68 22.02
CA LEU A 232 -7.00 -3.50 21.53
C LEU A 232 -6.63 -3.16 20.09
N LEU A 233 -5.36 -3.30 19.71
CA LEU A 233 -4.89 -3.03 18.36
C LEU A 233 -5.49 -4.03 17.37
N GLN A 234 -5.42 -5.32 17.71
CA GLN A 234 -6.02 -6.38 16.89
C GLN A 234 -7.54 -6.19 16.76
N GLN A 235 -8.22 -5.83 17.86
CA GLN A 235 -9.66 -5.51 17.83
C GLN A 235 -9.97 -4.36 16.86
N VAL A 236 -9.24 -3.24 16.93
CA VAL A 236 -9.47 -2.10 16.03
C VAL A 236 -9.32 -2.50 14.56
N ILE A 237 -8.26 -3.23 14.21
CA ILE A 237 -8.01 -3.66 12.84
C ILE A 237 -9.12 -4.58 12.34
N PHE A 238 -9.48 -5.61 13.11
CA PHE A 238 -10.52 -6.55 12.69
C PHE A 238 -11.92 -5.90 12.64
N THR A 239 -12.24 -4.98 13.55
CA THR A 239 -13.50 -4.21 13.50
C THR A 239 -13.56 -3.29 12.27
N TRP A 240 -12.44 -2.68 11.85
CA TRP A 240 -12.43 -1.91 10.60
C TRP A 240 -12.63 -2.81 9.38
N MET A 241 -12.05 -4.01 9.36
CA MET A 241 -12.22 -4.98 8.27
C MET A 241 -13.66 -5.48 8.11
N GLU A 242 -14.39 -5.66 9.22
CA GLU A 242 -15.81 -6.04 9.20
C GLU A 242 -16.71 -4.98 8.54
N GLY A 243 -16.18 -3.79 8.26
CA GLY A 243 -16.87 -2.76 7.51
C GLY A 243 -18.12 -2.28 8.23
N GLY A 244 -17.95 -1.58 9.34
CA GLY A 244 -18.99 -0.73 9.94
C GLY A 244 -20.39 -1.35 10.02
N LYS A 245 -20.52 -2.61 10.44
CA LYS A 245 -21.79 -3.21 10.85
C LYS A 245 -21.77 -3.50 12.36
N CYS A 246 -21.91 -2.47 13.19
CA CYS A 246 -22.33 -2.56 14.60
C CYS A 246 -22.56 -1.14 15.14
N VAL A 247 -23.68 -0.72 15.76
CA VAL A 247 -24.61 -1.36 16.69
C VAL A 247 -26.01 -0.75 16.51
N THR A 248 -27.03 -1.55 16.20
CA THR A 248 -28.42 -1.25 16.59
C THR A 248 -29.06 -2.52 17.14
N ALA A 249 -28.79 -2.79 18.41
CA ALA A 249 -29.59 -3.72 19.20
C ALA A 249 -30.52 -2.89 20.09
N VAL A 250 -31.63 -2.40 19.53
CA VAL A 250 -32.89 -2.14 20.24
C VAL A 250 -34.07 -2.35 19.28
N SER A 251 -34.80 -3.44 19.50
CA SER A 251 -36.19 -3.78 19.12
C SER A 251 -36.77 -3.39 17.74
N GLY A 252 -36.93 -4.42 16.90
CA GLY A 252 -38.18 -4.87 16.23
C GLY A 252 -39.06 -3.89 15.44
N HIS A 253 -39.11 -4.04 14.10
CA HIS A 253 -40.24 -4.60 13.32
C HIS A 253 -39.83 -4.67 11.82
N ASP A 254 -40.35 -5.67 11.09
CA ASP A 254 -40.27 -5.86 9.62
C ASP A 254 -40.61 -4.56 8.83
N ILE A 255 -40.17 -4.27 7.59
CA ILE A 255 -40.37 -4.96 6.29
C ILE A 255 -39.38 -4.41 5.22
N ASP A 256 -38.77 -5.31 4.45
CA ASP A 256 -38.32 -5.33 3.02
C ASP A 256 -37.70 -4.12 2.24
N ALA A 257 -36.90 -4.51 1.23
CA ALA A 257 -36.36 -3.80 0.05
C ALA A 257 -34.92 -3.19 0.09
N GLU A 258 -34.04 -3.87 -0.65
CA GLU A 258 -32.87 -3.38 -1.42
C GLU A 258 -32.04 -2.22 -0.85
N LEU A 259 -30.90 -2.55 -0.24
CA LEU A 259 -29.84 -1.57 0.07
C LEU A 259 -28.58 -1.87 -0.74
N GLU A 260 -28.52 -1.25 -1.91
CA GLU A 260 -27.31 -1.09 -2.70
C GLU A 260 -26.34 -0.17 -1.92
N CYS A 261 -25.18 -0.69 -1.52
CA CYS A 261 -24.23 0.02 -0.67
C CYS A 261 -23.43 1.04 -1.50
N SER A 262 -24.04 2.18 -1.81
CA SER A 262 -23.33 3.38 -2.28
C SER A 262 -22.90 4.20 -1.06
N MET A 263 -21.68 4.02 -0.58
CA MET A 263 -21.12 4.92 0.44
C MET A 263 -20.65 6.23 -0.22
N ASP A 264 -21.27 7.33 0.20
CA ASP A 264 -21.00 8.68 -0.31
C ASP A 264 -19.59 9.17 0.06
N PHE A 265 -18.77 9.41 -0.97
CA PHE A 265 -17.47 10.05 -0.88
C PHE A 265 -17.60 11.53 -1.22
N ASN A 266 -17.80 12.40 -0.22
CA ASN A 266 -17.55 13.84 -0.36
C ASN A 266 -17.36 14.47 1.04
N SER A 267 -16.12 14.52 1.51
CA SER A 267 -15.63 15.59 2.40
C SER A 267 -14.15 15.36 2.69
N VAL A 268 -13.28 15.90 1.83
CA VAL A 268 -12.04 16.60 2.24
C VAL A 268 -11.71 17.55 1.09
N THR A 269 -12.29 18.75 1.10
CA THR A 269 -11.75 19.90 0.38
C THR A 269 -11.03 20.78 1.39
N VAL A 270 -9.70 20.83 1.30
CA VAL A 270 -8.90 21.81 2.04
C VAL A 270 -9.04 23.14 1.30
N SER A 271 -9.90 24.02 1.79
CA SER A 271 -9.97 25.40 1.31
C SER A 271 -8.83 26.20 1.92
N CYS A 272 -7.83 26.58 1.13
CA CYS A 272 -6.87 27.61 1.50
C CYS A 272 -7.55 28.98 1.40
N ALA A 273 -8.08 29.48 2.51
CA ALA A 273 -8.55 30.85 2.61
C ALA A 273 -7.33 31.79 2.67
N SER A 274 -7.19 32.62 1.63
CA SER A 274 -6.24 33.73 1.58
C SER A 274 -6.63 34.78 2.63
N GLY A 275 -5.85 34.87 3.70
CA GLY A 275 -6.00 35.86 4.77
C GLY A 275 -4.62 36.34 5.22
N LYS A 276 -4.27 37.58 4.84
CA LYS A 276 -3.05 38.28 5.24
C LYS A 276 -2.97 38.37 6.78
N VAL A 277 -2.02 37.67 7.40
CA VAL A 277 -1.53 38.01 8.75
C VAL A 277 -0.01 38.13 8.68
N LYS A 278 0.49 39.33 8.97
CA LYS A 278 1.90 39.69 9.06
C LYS A 278 2.56 38.89 10.19
N CYS A 279 3.58 38.09 9.88
CA CYS A 279 4.54 37.61 10.87
C CYS A 279 5.86 38.37 10.70
N ALA A 280 6.39 38.89 11.82
CA ALA A 280 7.58 39.71 11.88
C ALA A 280 8.81 38.84 12.16
N CYS A 281 9.63 38.60 11.15
CA CYS A 281 11.08 38.48 11.32
C CYS A 281 11.76 38.79 9.98
N GLU A 282 12.24 40.02 9.86
CA GLU A 282 13.10 40.48 8.78
C GLU A 282 14.50 39.86 8.92
N SER A 283 14.99 39.36 7.78
CA SER A 283 16.36 39.42 7.27
C SER A 283 17.54 38.83 8.08
N SER A 284 18.21 37.86 7.47
CA SER A 284 19.61 38.06 7.07
C SER A 284 20.02 37.12 5.94
N SER A 285 20.57 37.72 4.89
CA SER A 285 20.95 37.16 3.59
C SER A 285 22.21 36.28 3.60
N THR A 286 22.27 35.42 2.57
CA THR A 286 23.41 34.80 1.88
C THR A 286 24.85 35.13 2.32
N GLY A 287 25.69 34.08 2.43
CA GLY A 287 27.16 34.25 2.41
C GLY A 287 27.94 32.94 2.45
N LYS A 288 28.44 32.48 1.29
CA LYS A 288 29.57 31.54 1.20
C LYS A 288 30.82 32.19 1.80
N ARG A 289 31.57 31.53 2.70
CA ARG A 289 33.03 31.70 2.82
C ARG A 289 33.72 30.48 3.45
N LYS A 290 34.93 30.26 2.94
CA LYS A 290 35.95 29.21 3.18
C LYS A 290 36.80 29.56 4.43
N PHE A 291 37.64 28.59 4.83
CA PHE A 291 38.82 28.65 5.74
C PHE A 291 38.55 28.41 7.24
N GLY A 292 39.32 27.59 7.99
CA GLY A 292 40.53 26.83 7.69
C GLY A 292 40.92 25.90 8.87
N LEU A 293 41.79 24.94 8.60
CA LEU A 293 42.38 24.01 9.57
C LEU A 293 43.24 24.76 10.61
N LYS A 294 42.94 24.54 11.90
CA LYS A 294 43.92 24.50 12.99
C LYS A 294 43.32 23.68 14.13
N GLY A 295 44.05 22.64 14.54
CA GLY A 295 43.64 21.78 15.65
C GLY A 295 43.87 22.45 17.01
N ASP A 296 43.05 22.05 17.97
CA ASP A 296 43.54 21.48 19.22
C ASP A 296 42.44 20.64 19.88
N THR A 297 42.92 19.51 20.41
CA THR A 297 42.41 18.52 21.37
C THR A 297 40.97 18.57 21.94
N CYS A 298 40.31 17.41 21.79
CA CYS A 298 39.34 16.72 22.67
C CYS A 298 38.16 17.48 23.29
N ASP A 299 36.98 17.26 22.71
CA ASP A 299 35.87 16.67 23.46
C ASP A 299 35.16 15.64 22.56
N THR A 300 35.35 14.37 22.89
CA THR A 300 34.55 13.26 22.38
C THR A 300 33.20 13.28 23.08
N ASP A 301 32.27 14.07 22.56
CA ASP A 301 30.85 13.81 22.73
C ASP A 301 30.12 14.12 21.42
N ARG A 302 30.56 13.44 20.36
CA ARG A 302 29.70 13.26 19.20
C ARG A 302 28.74 12.14 19.60
N GLY A 303 27.67 12.52 20.30
CA GLY A 303 26.59 11.63 20.71
C GLY A 303 26.21 10.73 19.55
N ASN A 304 26.00 9.44 19.83
CA ASN A 304 25.65 8.49 18.79
C ASN A 304 24.31 8.98 18.19
N PRO A 305 24.09 8.97 16.86
CA PRO A 305 22.82 9.42 16.28
C PRO A 305 21.60 8.69 16.87
N ILE A 306 21.82 7.48 17.39
CA ILE A 306 20.86 6.68 18.15
C ILE A 306 20.46 7.36 19.46
N ASP A 307 21.38 8.05 20.14
CA ASP A 307 21.10 8.78 21.37
C ASP A 307 20.12 9.92 21.08
N GLU A 308 20.28 10.67 19.99
CA GLU A 308 19.33 11.72 19.60
C GLU A 308 17.91 11.15 19.37
N VAL A 309 17.81 10.02 18.67
CA VAL A 309 16.54 9.30 18.45
C VAL A 309 15.91 8.83 19.76
N LEU A 310 16.71 8.36 20.72
CA LEU A 310 16.23 7.98 22.05
C LEU A 310 15.72 9.19 22.83
N HIS A 311 16.36 10.36 22.72
CA HIS A 311 15.88 11.59 23.36
C HIS A 311 14.52 12.02 22.80
N TRP A 312 14.33 11.94 21.47
CA TRP A 312 13.04 12.20 20.83
C TRP A 312 11.96 11.20 21.27
N HIS A 313 12.26 9.89 21.27
CA HIS A 313 11.31 8.89 21.74
C HIS A 313 10.94 9.08 23.21
N ASN A 314 11.89 9.40 24.07
CA ASN A 314 11.64 9.67 25.48
C ASN A 314 10.79 10.93 25.68
N ALA A 315 11.01 11.98 24.88
CA ALA A 315 10.20 13.19 24.91
C ALA A 315 8.76 12.93 24.44
N ILE A 316 8.59 12.21 23.32
CA ILE A 316 7.26 11.83 22.80
C ILE A 316 6.52 10.96 23.82
N LYS A 317 7.20 9.97 24.40
CA LYS A 317 6.62 9.08 25.41
C LYS A 317 6.13 9.87 26.63
N ARG A 318 6.94 10.80 27.15
CA ARG A 318 6.54 11.67 28.26
C ARG A 318 5.31 12.51 27.93
N GLU A 319 5.27 13.13 26.75
CA GLU A 319 4.11 13.93 26.32
C GLU A 319 2.85 13.06 26.16
N LEU A 320 2.98 11.83 25.64
CA LEU A 320 1.85 10.89 25.56
C LEU A 320 1.36 10.45 26.95
N ASP A 321 2.27 10.21 27.90
CA ASP A 321 1.91 9.89 29.29
C ASP A 321 1.18 11.07 29.97
N GLU A 322 1.60 12.30 29.70
CA GLU A 322 0.95 13.52 30.19
C GLU A 322 -0.42 13.74 29.55
N ILE A 323 -0.57 13.53 28.24
CA ILE A 323 -1.85 13.59 27.53
C ILE A 323 -2.80 12.52 28.10
N ALA A 324 -2.31 11.31 28.37
CA ALA A 324 -3.11 10.25 28.96
C ALA A 324 -3.56 10.60 30.40
N ALA A 325 -2.71 11.27 31.18
CA ALA A 325 -3.07 11.74 32.52
C ALA A 325 -4.09 12.89 32.49
N GLU A 326 -3.96 13.82 31.53
CA GLU A 326 -4.92 14.89 31.29
C GLU A 326 -6.28 14.33 30.86
N ALA A 327 -6.31 13.37 29.93
CA ALA A 327 -7.53 12.70 29.49
C ALA A 327 -8.28 12.04 30.65
N ARG A 328 -7.55 11.31 31.53
CA ARG A 328 -8.13 10.71 32.73
C ARG A 328 -8.70 11.75 33.70
N ARG A 329 -8.04 12.91 33.85
CA ARG A 329 -8.57 14.00 34.70
C ARG A 329 -9.83 14.62 34.12
N ILE A 330 -9.89 14.84 32.81
CA ILE A 330 -11.08 15.36 32.12
C ILE A 330 -12.25 14.38 32.31
N GLU A 331 -12.01 13.08 32.14
CA GLU A 331 -13.01 12.03 32.35
C GLU A 331 -13.54 12.01 33.79
N LEU A 332 -12.65 12.09 34.79
CA LEU A 332 -13.02 12.10 36.21
C LEU A 332 -13.73 13.39 36.65
N ALA A 333 -13.38 14.54 36.04
CA ALA A 333 -13.99 15.82 36.35
C ALA A 333 -15.35 16.02 35.67
N GLY A 334 -15.63 15.30 34.58
CA GLY A 334 -16.88 15.44 33.81
C GLY A 334 -17.04 16.79 33.10
N GLU A 335 -16.00 17.62 33.05
CA GLU A 335 -16.01 18.95 32.44
C GLU A 335 -15.45 18.90 31.01
N PHE A 336 -16.34 18.88 30.02
CA PHE A 336 -16.00 18.86 28.59
C PHE A 336 -16.05 20.25 27.94
N SER A 337 -16.21 21.30 28.74
CA SER A 337 -16.57 22.65 28.28
C SER A 337 -15.46 23.36 27.49
N ASN A 338 -14.19 22.99 27.71
CA ASN A 338 -13.05 23.59 27.01
C ASN A 338 -11.92 22.58 26.74
N LEU A 339 -12.08 21.79 25.68
CA LEU A 339 -11.09 20.81 25.23
C LEU A 339 -10.07 21.39 24.24
N ALA A 340 -10.17 22.67 23.87
CA ALA A 340 -9.29 23.27 22.86
C ALA A 340 -7.79 23.14 23.19
N PRO A 341 -7.33 23.35 24.44
CA PRO A 341 -5.93 23.12 24.80
C PRO A 341 -5.51 21.65 24.72
N PHE A 342 -6.42 20.73 25.07
CA PHE A 342 -6.19 19.29 24.98
C PHE A 342 -6.05 18.84 23.52
N TYR A 343 -6.97 19.28 22.65
CA TYR A 343 -6.90 19.00 21.21
C TYR A 343 -5.68 19.63 20.55
N ALA A 344 -5.28 20.85 20.94
CA ALA A 344 -4.07 21.48 20.43
C ALA A 344 -2.81 20.69 20.78
N LYS A 345 -2.71 20.19 22.02
CA LYS A 345 -1.60 19.31 22.43
C LYS A 345 -1.62 17.97 21.69
N LEU A 346 -2.79 17.36 21.52
CA LEU A 346 -2.95 16.11 20.78
C LEU A 346 -2.59 16.27 19.30
N GLN A 347 -2.99 17.39 18.68
CA GLN A 347 -2.65 17.71 17.30
C GLN A 347 -1.15 17.96 17.15
N PHE A 348 -0.55 18.72 18.07
CA PHE A 348 0.89 18.98 18.07
C PHE A 348 1.70 17.69 18.18
N ILE A 349 1.36 16.79 19.11
CA ILE A 349 2.08 15.52 19.23
C ILE A 349 1.86 14.62 18.01
N ALA A 350 0.68 14.65 17.39
CA ALA A 350 0.42 13.93 16.15
C ALA A 350 1.30 14.45 15.00
N GLU A 351 1.45 15.77 14.86
CA GLU A 351 2.33 16.39 13.88
C GLU A 351 3.81 16.08 14.14
N VAL A 352 4.24 16.09 15.41
CA VAL A 352 5.60 15.69 15.80
C VAL A 352 5.86 14.22 15.47
N CYS A 353 4.89 13.32 15.72
CA CYS A 353 5.01 11.90 15.35
C CYS A 353 5.08 11.70 13.83
N ILE A 354 4.30 12.46 13.05
CA ILE A 354 4.35 12.44 11.59
C ILE A 354 5.72 12.94 11.11
N PHE A 355 6.20 14.07 11.63
CA PHE A 355 7.50 14.63 11.28
C PHE A 355 8.65 13.69 11.64
N HIS A 356 8.63 13.13 12.86
CA HIS A 356 9.65 12.21 13.35
C HIS A 356 9.70 10.91 12.52
N ARG A 357 8.54 10.42 12.05
CA ARG A 357 8.49 9.29 11.10
C ARG A 357 9.28 9.59 9.83
N TYR A 358 9.10 10.76 9.23
CA TYR A 358 9.82 11.16 8.02
C TYR A 358 11.31 11.47 8.27
N TRP A 359 11.67 11.96 9.46
CA TRP A 359 13.04 12.32 9.81
C TRP A 359 13.90 11.10 10.17
N SER A 360 13.37 10.16 10.97
CA SER A 360 14.10 8.95 11.36
C SER A 360 14.39 8.03 10.16
N MET A 361 13.50 7.98 9.17
CA MET A 361 13.78 7.27 7.91
C MET A 361 14.90 7.91 7.07
N LYS A 362 15.19 9.21 7.24
CA LYS A 362 16.28 9.88 6.51
C LYS A 362 17.62 9.87 7.27
N SER A 363 17.59 9.94 8.60
CA SER A 363 18.80 10.02 9.44
C SER A 363 19.50 8.68 9.67
N LEU A 364 18.83 7.55 9.44
CA LEU A 364 19.41 6.21 9.62
C LEU A 364 20.03 5.64 8.33
N PHE A 365 19.85 6.29 7.19
CA PHE A 365 20.27 5.81 5.86
C PHE A 365 21.22 6.77 5.11
N HIS A 366 21.78 7.76 5.81
CA HIS A 366 22.95 8.57 5.42
C HIS A 366 23.91 8.64 6.60
#